data_AF-A0A4Y2U0U9-F1
#
_entry.id   AF-A0A4Y2U0U9-F1
#
_cell.length_a   1.000
_cell.length_b   1.000
_cell.length_c   1.000
_cell.angle_alpha   90.00
_cell.angle_beta   90.00
_cell.angle_gamma   90.00
#
_symmetry.space_group_name_H-M   'P 1'
#
loop_
_entity.id
_entity.type
_entity.pdbx_description
1 polymer ?
#
loop_
_entity_poly.entity_id
_entity_poly.type
_entity_poly.pdbx_seq_one_letter_code
_entity_poly.pdbx_strand_id
1 'polypeptide(L)'
;MFLFSFVLSYFPVILLIPCFLLADFIYWCKWIISYFYVSTFRLSIKPRFDSFDVDAEGDPYKTDFLPFPEEITLESPLPESQLISTTDEVFFYGVNSKSEYLITRISRGTNQEAQAWIHLKLSNGKIYQLPQTSGFQQSSSDKRTFSCGGLQIHYLSPMRRWRIFFNGLLNETSEDGESSEKRVHVKFALLFRLPSVRFRGTIPQRMTLSQPNIVLVACISEIFRDLTIEKPSFNLKQNF
;
A
#
# COMPACT_ATOMS: atom_id res chain seq x y z
N MET A 1 45.54 -50.81 26.18
CA MET A 1 44.25 -50.42 26.77
C MET A 1 44.41 -49.00 27.32
N PHE A 2 43.52 -48.06 26.98
CA PHE A 2 43.46 -46.61 27.34
C PHE A 2 43.78 -45.53 26.28
N LEU A 3 44.61 -45.76 25.26
CA LEU A 3 44.87 -44.69 24.26
C LEU A 3 43.89 -44.64 23.07
N PHE A 4 43.13 -45.70 22.81
CA PHE A 4 42.26 -45.77 21.62
C PHE A 4 40.83 -45.23 21.84
N SER A 5 40.39 -45.08 23.09
CA SER A 5 39.03 -44.58 23.39
C SER A 5 38.92 -43.06 23.43
N PHE A 6 40.03 -42.32 23.56
CA PHE A 6 39.98 -40.85 23.60
C PHE A 6 39.85 -40.20 22.21
N VAL A 7 40.37 -40.84 21.15
CA VAL A 7 40.40 -40.25 19.80
C VAL A 7 39.03 -40.28 19.11
N LEU A 8 38.17 -41.26 19.44
CA LEU A 8 36.85 -41.42 18.83
C LEU A 8 35.76 -40.50 19.41
N SER A 9 36.00 -39.85 20.56
CA SER A 9 35.03 -38.93 21.18
C SER A 9 35.13 -37.50 20.62
N TYR A 10 36.31 -37.09 20.13
CA TYR A 10 36.56 -35.73 19.63
C TYR A 10 36.45 -35.60 18.10
N PHE A 11 36.50 -36.71 17.38
CA PHE A 11 36.43 -36.73 15.92
C PHE A 11 35.14 -36.13 15.31
N PRO A 12 33.92 -36.36 15.86
CA PRO A 12 32.73 -35.71 15.32
C PRO A 12 32.70 -34.20 15.63
N VAL A 13 33.32 -33.76 16.72
CA VAL A 13 33.34 -32.34 17.13
C VAL A 13 34.30 -31.52 16.27
N ILE A 14 35.47 -32.06 15.93
CA ILE A 14 36.51 -31.38 15.13
C ILE A 14 36.09 -31.20 13.65
N LEU A 15 35.26 -32.10 13.11
CA LEU A 15 34.70 -31.98 11.75
C LEU A 15 33.47 -31.05 11.67
N LEU A 16 32.75 -30.85 12.77
CA LEU A 16 31.60 -29.93 12.82
C LEU A 16 32.05 -28.45 12.87
N ILE A 17 33.10 -28.12 13.62
CA ILE A 17 33.61 -26.75 13.78
C ILE A 17 33.93 -26.03 12.45
N PRO A 18 34.70 -26.61 11.50
CA PRO A 18 34.97 -25.96 10.21
C PRO A 18 33.72 -25.85 9.33
N CYS A 19 32.74 -26.76 9.51
CA CYS A 19 31.47 -26.72 8.79
C CYS A 19 30.57 -25.58 9.28
N PHE A 20 30.53 -25.34 10.60
CA PHE A 20 29.86 -24.17 11.19
C PHE A 20 30.53 -22.86 10.77
N LEU A 21 31.87 -22.80 10.78
CA LEU A 21 32.62 -21.61 10.34
C LEU A 21 32.43 -21.29 8.85
N LEU A 22 32.29 -22.31 7.97
CA LEU A 22 31.99 -22.09 6.55
C LEU A 22 30.54 -21.58 6.35
N ALA A 23 29.58 -22.14 7.09
CA ALA A 23 28.19 -21.71 7.03
C ALA A 23 28.02 -20.28 7.52
N ASP A 24 28.69 -19.92 8.63
CA ASP A 24 28.72 -18.56 9.15
C ASP A 24 29.40 -17.61 8.17
N PHE A 25 30.51 -18.00 7.55
CA PHE A 25 31.17 -17.19 6.54
C PHE A 25 30.26 -16.92 5.32
N ILE A 26 29.54 -17.93 4.83
CA ILE A 26 28.57 -17.76 3.73
C ILE A 26 27.42 -16.84 4.15
N TYR A 27 26.92 -16.95 5.38
CA TYR A 27 25.90 -16.05 5.93
C TYR A 27 26.38 -14.60 5.95
N TRP A 28 27.57 -14.35 6.50
CA TRP A 28 28.17 -13.02 6.54
C TRP A 28 28.44 -12.46 5.15
N CYS A 29 28.90 -13.27 4.20
CA CYS A 29 29.08 -12.84 2.81
C CYS A 29 27.75 -12.42 2.18
N LYS A 30 26.68 -13.21 2.33
CA LYS A 30 25.34 -12.86 1.84
C LYS A 30 24.82 -11.58 2.50
N TRP A 31 25.03 -11.42 3.80
CA TRP A 31 24.63 -10.22 4.53
C TRP A 31 25.38 -8.99 4.05
N ILE A 32 26.71 -9.07 3.88
CA ILE A 32 27.54 -7.98 3.36
C ILE A 32 27.11 -7.61 1.94
N ILE A 33 26.94 -8.59 1.05
CA ILE A 33 26.49 -8.35 -0.33
C ILE A 33 25.10 -7.71 -0.34
N SER A 34 24.16 -8.20 0.48
CA SER A 34 22.82 -7.64 0.62
C SER A 34 22.85 -6.22 1.18
N TYR A 35 23.68 -5.97 2.19
CA TYR A 35 23.87 -4.65 2.79
C TYR A 35 24.43 -3.65 1.78
N PHE A 36 25.50 -4.02 1.05
CA PHE A 36 26.06 -3.17 0.00
C PHE A 36 25.07 -2.97 -1.15
N TYR A 37 24.33 -4.01 -1.56
CA TYR A 37 23.29 -3.89 -2.58
C TYR A 37 22.19 -2.92 -2.13
N VAL A 38 21.64 -3.07 -0.92
CA VAL A 38 20.61 -2.18 -0.38
C VAL A 38 21.16 -0.77 -0.17
N SER A 39 22.39 -0.62 0.30
CA SER A 39 23.01 0.69 0.55
C SER A 39 23.24 1.45 -0.76
N THR A 40 23.84 0.82 -1.77
CA THR A 40 24.07 1.43 -3.10
C THR A 40 22.75 1.67 -3.84
N PHE A 41 21.78 0.77 -3.69
CA PHE A 41 20.43 0.96 -4.21
C PHE A 41 19.73 2.16 -3.55
N ARG A 42 19.83 2.32 -2.22
CA ARG A 42 19.28 3.48 -1.50
C ARG A 42 19.88 4.80 -1.96
N LEU A 43 21.18 4.84 -2.23
CA LEU A 43 21.85 6.04 -2.76
C LEU A 43 21.47 6.35 -4.22
N SER A 44 21.06 5.33 -4.98
CA SER A 44 20.65 5.49 -6.38
C SER A 44 19.17 5.90 -6.53
N ILE A 45 18.36 5.73 -5.48
CA ILE A 45 16.98 6.22 -5.44
C ILE A 45 17.02 7.73 -5.28
N LYS A 46 16.79 8.45 -6.37
CA LYS A 46 16.54 9.89 -6.31
C LYS A 46 15.20 10.13 -5.61
N PRO A 47 15.07 11.17 -4.77
CA PRO A 47 13.77 11.55 -4.24
C PRO A 47 12.83 11.92 -5.40
N ARG A 48 11.51 11.69 -5.23
CA ARG A 48 10.50 12.06 -6.24
C ARG A 48 10.51 13.57 -6.52
N PHE A 49 10.87 14.38 -5.51
CA PHE A 49 11.09 15.82 -5.61
C PHE A 49 12.33 16.22 -4.80
N ASP A 50 13.17 17.08 -5.37
CA ASP A 50 14.43 17.56 -4.76
C ASP A 50 14.31 19.02 -4.26
N SER A 51 13.08 19.51 -4.09
CA SER A 51 12.77 20.94 -3.93
C SER A 51 12.51 21.38 -2.49
N PHE A 52 12.52 20.48 -1.50
CA PHE A 52 12.28 20.84 -0.11
C PHE A 52 13.55 21.41 0.52
N ASP A 53 13.45 22.66 0.97
CA ASP A 53 14.50 23.35 1.70
C ASP A 53 13.87 23.97 2.93
N VAL A 54 14.17 23.38 4.09
CA VAL A 54 13.61 23.78 5.38
C VAL A 54 14.15 25.16 5.80
N ASP A 55 15.34 25.51 5.31
CA ASP A 55 16.05 26.73 5.66
C ASP A 55 15.77 27.85 4.64
N ALA A 56 14.97 27.58 3.60
CA ALA A 56 14.56 28.59 2.63
C ALA A 56 13.59 29.60 3.26
N GLU A 57 14.12 30.76 3.63
CA GLU A 57 13.35 31.85 4.19
C GLU A 57 12.44 32.50 3.13
N GLY A 58 11.15 32.64 3.44
CA GLY A 58 10.18 33.36 2.61
C GLY A 58 9.53 32.57 1.47
N ASP A 59 9.88 31.30 1.25
CA ASP A 59 9.23 30.44 0.24
C ASP A 59 8.28 29.41 0.89
N PRO A 60 6.94 29.59 0.76
CA PRO A 60 5.96 28.69 1.37
C PRO A 60 5.94 27.29 0.73
N TYR A 61 6.45 27.11 -0.48
CA TYR A 61 6.50 25.81 -1.14
C TYR A 61 7.68 24.98 -0.63
N LYS A 62 8.87 25.58 -0.54
CA LYS A 62 10.08 24.91 -0.03
C LYS A 62 9.97 24.51 1.43
N THR A 63 9.26 25.31 2.22
CA THR A 63 8.97 25.08 3.65
C THR A 63 7.83 24.08 3.90
N ASP A 64 7.28 23.45 2.85
CA ASP A 64 6.17 22.47 2.93
C ASP A 64 4.85 23.05 3.47
N PHE A 65 4.69 24.39 3.46
CA PHE A 65 3.44 25.04 3.84
C PHE A 65 2.39 24.95 2.73
N LEU A 66 2.82 25.09 1.47
CA LEU A 66 2.00 24.89 0.28
C LEU A 66 2.51 23.70 -0.54
N PRO A 67 1.61 22.87 -1.10
CA PRO A 67 2.01 21.83 -2.03
C PRO A 67 2.56 22.45 -3.32
N PHE A 68 3.63 21.87 -3.86
CA PHE A 68 4.16 22.27 -5.16
C PHE A 68 3.10 22.04 -6.25
N PRO A 69 2.96 22.96 -7.24
CA PRO A 69 2.04 22.77 -8.36
C PRO A 69 2.24 21.44 -9.09
N GLU A 70 3.49 20.99 -9.20
CA GLU A 70 3.86 19.72 -9.84
C GLU A 70 3.24 18.53 -9.08
N GLU A 71 3.23 18.55 -7.74
CA GLU A 71 2.57 17.52 -6.94
C GLU A 71 1.07 17.47 -7.22
N ILE A 72 0.44 18.63 -7.35
CA ILE A 72 -0.98 18.72 -7.71
C ILE A 72 -1.20 18.09 -9.07
N THR A 73 -0.37 18.42 -10.07
CA THR A 73 -0.55 17.89 -11.43
C THR A 73 -0.37 16.37 -11.51
N LEU A 74 0.56 15.79 -10.74
CA LEU A 74 0.80 14.34 -10.74
C LEU A 74 -0.27 13.54 -10.00
N GLU A 75 -0.85 14.09 -8.94
CA GLU A 75 -1.84 13.40 -8.10
C GLU A 75 -3.28 13.69 -8.56
N SER A 76 -3.46 14.68 -9.44
CA SER A 76 -4.75 14.99 -10.03
C SER A 76 -5.17 13.95 -11.06
N PRO A 77 -6.45 13.56 -11.06
CA PRO A 77 -7.10 12.94 -12.20
C PRO A 77 -6.64 13.56 -13.54
N LEU A 78 -5.96 12.76 -14.37
CA LEU A 78 -5.62 13.13 -15.74
C LEU A 78 -6.86 13.52 -16.55
N PRO A 79 -6.75 14.50 -17.46
CA PRO A 79 -7.81 14.86 -18.38
C PRO A 79 -8.04 13.75 -19.43
N GLU A 80 -9.27 13.65 -19.93
CA GLU A 80 -9.69 12.62 -20.88
C GLU A 80 -8.81 12.54 -22.14
N SER A 81 -8.29 13.68 -22.61
CA SER A 81 -7.38 13.74 -23.76
C SER A 81 -6.08 12.95 -23.58
N GLN A 82 -5.61 12.81 -22.34
CA GLN A 82 -4.40 12.06 -22.00
C GLN A 82 -4.67 10.58 -21.73
N LEU A 83 -5.93 10.22 -21.40
CA LEU A 83 -6.34 8.83 -21.16
C LEU A 83 -6.37 7.99 -22.45
N ILE A 84 -6.37 8.63 -23.63
CA ILE A 84 -6.33 7.94 -24.94
C ILE A 84 -5.09 7.06 -25.09
N SER A 85 -3.95 7.54 -24.60
CA SER A 85 -2.66 6.87 -24.74
C SER A 85 -2.13 6.29 -23.43
N THR A 86 -2.80 6.54 -22.30
CA THR A 86 -2.32 6.17 -20.97
C THR A 86 -3.45 5.81 -20.02
N THR A 87 -3.14 4.99 -19.02
CA THR A 87 -4.07 4.69 -17.93
C THR A 87 -3.70 5.53 -16.73
N ASP A 88 -4.70 6.10 -16.06
CA ASP A 88 -4.51 6.82 -14.80
C ASP A 88 -4.96 5.94 -13.64
N GLU A 89 -4.08 5.73 -12.67
CA GLU A 89 -4.32 4.77 -11.60
C GLU A 89 -3.87 5.29 -10.25
N VAL A 90 -4.71 5.06 -9.24
CA VAL A 90 -4.40 5.24 -7.83
C VAL A 90 -4.49 3.92 -7.09
N PHE A 91 -3.46 3.57 -6.34
CA PHE A 91 -3.38 2.35 -5.55
C PHE A 91 -2.99 2.64 -4.10
N PHE A 92 -3.74 2.07 -3.16
CA PHE A 92 -3.49 2.17 -1.74
C PHE A 92 -3.35 0.79 -1.10
N TYR A 93 -2.31 0.66 -0.27
CA TYR A 93 -2.10 -0.48 0.60
C TYR A 93 -1.92 0.01 2.03
N GLY A 94 -2.71 -0.55 2.94
CA GLY A 94 -2.73 -0.19 4.35
C GLY A 94 -2.87 -1.41 5.25
N VAL A 95 -2.09 -1.46 6.32
CA VAL A 95 -2.10 -2.57 7.29
C VAL A 95 -2.08 -2.05 8.74
N ASN A 96 -2.82 -2.72 9.61
CA ASN A 96 -2.89 -2.46 11.05
C ASN A 96 -1.96 -3.38 11.84
N SER A 97 -1.68 -3.05 13.10
CA SER A 97 -0.98 -3.89 14.07
C SER A 97 -1.67 -5.23 14.35
N LYS A 98 -2.99 -5.31 14.10
CA LYS A 98 -3.81 -6.53 14.22
C LYS A 98 -3.83 -7.40 12.95
N SER A 99 -2.92 -7.15 12.00
CA SER A 99 -2.86 -7.84 10.70
C SER A 99 -4.12 -7.67 9.83
N GLU A 100 -4.94 -6.66 10.13
CA GLU A 100 -6.02 -6.19 9.28
C GLU A 100 -5.42 -5.37 8.15
N TYR A 101 -5.87 -5.58 6.92
CA TYR A 101 -5.33 -4.81 5.80
C TYR A 101 -6.41 -4.46 4.78
N LEU A 102 -6.23 -3.30 4.17
CA LEU A 102 -7.03 -2.79 3.07
C LEU A 102 -6.12 -2.60 1.87
N ILE A 103 -6.56 -3.16 0.75
CA ILE A 103 -6.02 -2.87 -0.57
C ILE A 103 -7.15 -2.26 -1.38
N THR A 104 -6.90 -1.10 -1.98
CA THR A 104 -7.87 -0.47 -2.87
C THR A 104 -7.20 0.18 -4.06
N ARG A 105 -7.89 0.13 -5.19
CA ARG A 105 -7.39 0.63 -6.47
C ARG A 105 -8.54 1.23 -7.26
N ILE A 106 -8.29 2.38 -7.89
CA ILE A 106 -9.11 2.90 -8.99
C ILE A 106 -8.19 3.09 -10.19
N SER A 107 -8.53 2.49 -11.32
CA SER A 107 -7.89 2.76 -12.60
C SER A 107 -8.90 3.36 -13.57
N ARG A 108 -8.51 4.39 -14.29
CA ARG A 108 -9.33 5.13 -15.26
C ARG A 108 -8.74 4.93 -16.65
N GLY A 109 -9.59 4.50 -17.56
CA GLY A 109 -9.29 4.31 -18.97
C GLY A 109 -9.95 5.39 -19.83
N THR A 110 -10.05 5.11 -21.11
CA THR A 110 -10.73 5.97 -22.09
C THR A 110 -12.25 5.92 -21.94
N ASN A 111 -12.93 6.92 -22.51
CA ASN A 111 -14.38 7.01 -22.58
C ASN A 111 -15.06 7.02 -21.20
N GLN A 112 -14.41 7.65 -20.21
CA GLN A 112 -14.88 7.70 -18.82
C GLN A 112 -15.01 6.32 -18.15
N GLU A 113 -14.43 5.26 -18.72
CA GLU A 113 -14.40 3.96 -18.08
C GLU A 113 -13.48 3.98 -16.86
N ALA A 114 -13.97 3.46 -15.75
CA ALA A 114 -13.19 3.30 -14.54
C ALA A 114 -13.39 1.89 -13.98
N GLN A 115 -12.36 1.39 -13.31
CA GLN A 115 -12.40 0.11 -12.63
C GLN A 115 -12.03 0.30 -11.18
N ALA A 116 -12.87 -0.24 -10.28
CA ALA A 116 -12.63 -0.24 -8.85
C ALA A 116 -12.28 -1.65 -8.36
N TRP A 117 -11.33 -1.72 -7.44
CA TRP A 117 -10.99 -2.94 -6.72
C TRP A 117 -10.81 -2.65 -5.24
N ILE A 118 -11.35 -3.54 -4.40
CA ILE A 118 -11.27 -3.45 -2.94
C ILE A 118 -11.03 -4.85 -2.41
N HIS A 119 -10.05 -4.98 -1.54
CA HIS A 119 -9.80 -6.18 -0.74
C HIS A 119 -9.56 -5.75 0.70
N LEU A 120 -10.48 -6.11 1.59
CA LEU A 120 -10.43 -5.78 3.02
C LEU A 120 -10.39 -7.09 3.82
N LYS A 121 -9.30 -7.33 4.56
CA LYS A 121 -9.20 -8.43 5.51
C LYS A 121 -9.31 -7.90 6.94
N LEU A 122 -10.19 -8.51 7.72
CA LEU A 122 -10.36 -8.23 9.14
C LEU A 122 -9.68 -9.29 10.02
N SER A 123 -9.45 -8.95 11.27
CA SER A 123 -8.77 -9.81 12.26
C SER A 123 -9.58 -11.04 12.65
N ASN A 124 -10.89 -11.03 12.38
CA ASN A 124 -11.80 -12.16 12.60
C ASN A 124 -11.79 -13.20 11.46
N GLY A 125 -10.85 -13.10 10.51
CA GLY A 125 -10.74 -14.01 9.36
C GLY A 125 -11.73 -13.73 8.23
N LYS A 126 -12.56 -12.68 8.35
CA LYS A 126 -13.48 -12.27 7.28
C LYS A 126 -12.77 -11.41 6.25
N ILE A 127 -13.09 -11.67 5.00
CA ILE A 127 -12.57 -10.97 3.84
C ILE A 127 -13.76 -10.36 3.10
N TYR A 128 -13.63 -9.08 2.74
CA TYR A 128 -14.61 -8.36 1.93
C TYR A 128 -13.95 -7.94 0.63
N GLN A 129 -14.52 -8.37 -0.48
CA GLN A 129 -13.99 -8.11 -1.82
C GLN A 129 -15.02 -7.42 -2.69
N LEU A 130 -14.56 -6.38 -3.38
CA LEU A 130 -15.24 -5.88 -4.57
C LEU A 130 -14.58 -6.57 -5.77
N PRO A 131 -15.22 -7.55 -6.42
CA PRO A 131 -14.70 -8.08 -7.68
C PRO A 131 -14.57 -6.93 -8.66
N GLN A 132 -13.49 -6.92 -9.45
CA GLN A 132 -13.13 -5.83 -10.35
C GLN A 132 -14.36 -5.39 -11.16
N THR A 133 -14.89 -4.22 -10.79
CA THR A 133 -16.15 -3.72 -11.36
C THR A 133 -15.79 -2.61 -12.34
N SER A 134 -16.16 -2.80 -13.61
CA SER A 134 -16.16 -1.71 -14.58
C SER A 134 -17.38 -0.83 -14.34
N GLY A 135 -17.14 0.47 -14.31
CA GLY A 135 -18.16 1.48 -14.19
C GLY A 135 -17.72 2.75 -14.90
N PHE A 136 -18.48 3.81 -14.66
CA PHE A 136 -18.15 5.13 -15.16
C PHE A 136 -17.54 5.98 -14.03
N GLN A 137 -16.53 6.76 -14.39
CA GLN A 137 -16.06 7.83 -13.52
C GLN A 137 -17.21 8.82 -13.33
N GLN A 138 -17.62 9.04 -12.07
CA GLN A 138 -18.62 10.07 -11.78
C GLN A 138 -18.03 11.43 -12.13
N SER A 139 -18.82 12.26 -12.81
CA SER A 139 -18.47 13.65 -13.11
C SER A 139 -18.42 14.46 -11.81
N SER A 140 -17.28 14.43 -11.14
CA SER A 140 -16.99 15.30 -10.00
C SER A 140 -16.63 16.69 -10.52
N SER A 141 -17.28 17.72 -10.00
CA SER A 141 -16.85 19.11 -10.20
C SER A 141 -15.45 19.36 -9.63
N ASP A 142 -15.07 18.55 -8.63
CA ASP A 142 -13.77 18.59 -7.99
C ASP A 142 -12.77 17.73 -8.76
N LYS A 143 -11.76 18.36 -9.38
CA LYS A 143 -10.68 17.74 -10.16
C LYS A 143 -9.65 17.00 -9.28
N ARG A 144 -10.07 16.54 -8.10
CA ARG A 144 -9.23 15.94 -7.06
C ARG A 144 -9.65 14.51 -6.72
N THR A 145 -10.71 14.03 -7.36
CA THR A 145 -11.43 12.83 -6.96
C THR A 145 -11.40 11.76 -8.05
N PHE A 146 -10.97 10.57 -7.67
CA PHE A 146 -11.15 9.32 -8.39
C PHE A 146 -12.40 8.65 -7.86
N SER A 147 -13.30 8.22 -8.74
CA SER A 147 -14.58 7.65 -8.30
C SER A 147 -15.02 6.56 -9.26
N CYS A 148 -15.41 5.41 -8.73
CA CYS A 148 -15.97 4.34 -9.54
C CYS A 148 -16.94 3.52 -8.68
N GLY A 149 -18.20 3.45 -9.12
CA GLY A 149 -19.27 2.82 -8.35
C GLY A 149 -19.45 3.47 -6.97
N GLY A 150 -19.33 2.67 -5.90
CA GLY A 150 -19.41 3.12 -4.52
C GLY A 150 -18.09 3.60 -3.90
N LEU A 151 -16.97 3.47 -4.61
CA LEU A 151 -15.63 3.84 -4.14
C LEU A 151 -15.25 5.24 -4.62
N GLN A 152 -14.79 6.08 -3.69
CA GLN A 152 -14.30 7.42 -3.94
C GLN A 152 -12.97 7.63 -3.21
N ILE A 153 -11.98 8.14 -3.93
CA ILE A 153 -10.65 8.44 -3.43
C ILE A 153 -10.33 9.87 -3.83
N HIS A 154 -10.15 10.76 -2.86
CA HIS A 154 -9.77 12.15 -3.13
C HIS A 154 -8.60 12.59 -2.26
N TYR A 155 -7.68 13.34 -2.84
CA TYR A 155 -6.60 13.93 -2.07
C TYR A 155 -7.08 15.22 -1.38
N LEU A 156 -6.71 15.37 -0.11
CA LEU A 156 -6.88 16.61 0.65
C LEU A 156 -5.62 17.49 0.55
N SER A 157 -4.47 16.83 0.44
CA SER A 157 -3.16 17.46 0.29
C SER A 157 -2.33 16.50 -0.55
N PRO A 158 -1.89 16.88 -1.77
CA PRO A 158 -1.11 16.02 -2.65
C PRO A 158 0.04 15.36 -1.90
N MET A 159 0.27 14.08 -2.16
CA MET A 159 1.34 13.25 -1.55
C MET A 159 1.37 13.17 -0.02
N ARG A 160 0.38 13.73 0.69
CA ARG A 160 0.37 13.83 2.16
C ARG A 160 -0.90 13.26 2.76
N ARG A 161 -2.07 13.65 2.25
CA ARG A 161 -3.36 13.31 2.86
C ARG A 161 -4.38 12.95 1.81
N TRP A 162 -4.97 11.77 1.98
CA TRP A 162 -5.99 11.22 1.11
C TRP A 162 -7.18 10.76 1.95
N ARG A 163 -8.37 10.87 1.38
CA ARG A 163 -9.58 10.34 1.97
C ARG A 163 -10.18 9.31 1.03
N ILE A 164 -10.35 8.11 1.57
CA ILE A 164 -10.90 6.95 0.89
C ILE A 164 -12.28 6.72 1.49
N PHE A 165 -13.29 6.65 0.65
CA PHE A 165 -14.67 6.43 1.04
C PHE A 165 -15.26 5.32 0.20
N PHE A 166 -15.93 4.38 0.84
CA PHE A 166 -16.69 3.35 0.14
C PHE A 166 -18.09 3.24 0.74
N ASN A 167 -19.08 3.08 -0.13
CA ASN A 167 -20.44 2.77 0.23
C ASN A 167 -21.08 1.89 -0.84
N GLY A 168 -21.27 0.61 -0.55
CA GLY A 168 -21.82 -0.34 -1.52
C GLY A 168 -21.83 -1.78 -1.04
N LEU A 169 -22.08 -2.71 -1.96
CA LEU A 169 -22.09 -4.15 -1.69
C LEU A 169 -20.70 -4.74 -1.93
N LEU A 170 -20.24 -5.57 -0.99
CA LEU A 170 -19.03 -6.39 -1.10
C LEU A 170 -19.37 -7.87 -0.93
N ASN A 171 -18.59 -8.73 -1.57
CA ASN A 171 -18.65 -10.17 -1.33
C ASN A 171 -17.92 -10.47 -0.02
N GLU A 172 -18.60 -11.07 0.95
CA GLU A 172 -18.03 -11.58 2.20
C GLU A 172 -17.56 -13.02 1.96
N THR A 173 -16.29 -13.30 2.23
CA THR A 173 -15.71 -14.64 2.25
C THR A 173 -15.00 -14.88 3.57
N SER A 174 -14.92 -16.13 4.01
CA SER A 174 -14.12 -16.54 5.17
C SER A 174 -12.81 -17.17 4.72
N GLU A 175 -11.76 -17.01 5.53
CA GLU A 175 -10.46 -17.65 5.28
C GLU A 175 -10.55 -19.19 5.26
N ASP A 176 -11.54 -19.77 5.95
CA ASP A 176 -11.78 -21.23 6.04
C ASP A 176 -12.41 -21.85 4.77
N GLY A 177 -12.60 -21.09 3.69
CA GLY A 177 -12.98 -21.63 2.38
C GLY A 177 -14.45 -22.03 2.22
N GLU A 178 -15.32 -21.82 3.21
CA GLU A 178 -16.78 -21.92 3.03
C GLU A 178 -17.29 -20.76 2.16
N SER A 179 -17.23 -20.96 0.85
CA SER A 179 -17.69 -20.03 -0.17
C SER A 179 -19.22 -20.02 -0.25
N SER A 180 -19.88 -19.42 0.73
CA SER A 180 -21.22 -18.88 0.49
C SER A 180 -21.05 -17.50 -0.13
N GLU A 181 -21.51 -17.30 -1.37
CA GLU A 181 -21.48 -15.98 -2.05
C GLU A 181 -22.44 -15.01 -1.33
N LYS A 182 -22.02 -14.51 -0.18
CA LYS A 182 -22.82 -13.60 0.63
C LYS A 182 -22.43 -12.17 0.30
N ARG A 183 -23.35 -11.42 -0.30
CA ARG A 183 -23.20 -9.98 -0.52
C ARG A 183 -23.65 -9.21 0.71
N VAL A 184 -22.79 -8.34 1.23
CA VAL A 184 -23.06 -7.51 2.40
C VAL A 184 -22.86 -6.05 2.05
N HIS A 185 -23.76 -5.19 2.53
CA HIS A 185 -23.59 -3.75 2.43
C HIS A 185 -22.52 -3.28 3.42
N VAL A 186 -21.49 -2.63 2.91
CA VAL A 186 -20.36 -2.12 3.69
C VAL A 186 -20.18 -0.65 3.39
N LYS A 187 -19.96 0.13 4.45
CA LYS A 187 -19.64 1.54 4.38
C LYS A 187 -18.42 1.82 5.24
N PHE A 188 -17.42 2.48 4.68
CA PHE A 188 -16.25 2.92 5.44
C PHE A 188 -15.71 4.25 4.90
N ALA A 189 -15.08 5.01 5.79
CA ALA A 189 -14.37 6.24 5.46
C ALA A 189 -13.04 6.21 6.19
N LEU A 190 -11.95 6.37 5.44
CA LEU A 190 -10.59 6.28 5.93
C LEU A 190 -9.81 7.51 5.54
N LEU A 191 -9.03 8.03 6.48
CA LEU A 191 -8.08 9.10 6.24
C LEU A 191 -6.68 8.48 6.15
N PHE A 192 -6.15 8.46 4.95
CA PHE A 192 -4.82 7.96 4.67
C PHE A 192 -3.82 9.13 4.77
N ARG A 193 -2.86 9.01 5.70
CA ARG A 193 -1.81 10.00 5.90
C ARG A 193 -0.47 9.40 5.50
N LEU A 194 0.16 10.01 4.53
CA LEU A 194 1.57 9.79 4.26
C LEU A 194 2.39 10.63 5.24
N PRO A 195 3.46 10.08 5.82
CA PRO A 195 4.41 10.90 6.55
C PRO A 195 4.94 11.98 5.61
N SER A 196 4.85 13.24 6.04
CA SER A 196 5.43 14.36 5.31
C SER A 196 6.91 14.08 5.04
N VAL A 197 7.41 14.52 3.88
CA VAL A 197 8.82 14.42 3.44
C VAL A 197 9.82 14.97 4.48
N ARG A 198 9.33 15.71 5.49
CA ARG A 198 10.06 16.07 6.71
C ARG A 198 10.76 14.88 7.40
N PHE A 199 10.26 13.65 7.25
CA PHE A 199 11.04 12.46 7.60
C PHE A 199 11.96 12.12 6.42
N ARG A 200 13.27 12.28 6.66
CA ARG A 200 14.42 11.87 5.83
C ARG A 200 14.44 10.33 5.65
N GLY A 201 13.37 9.79 5.10
CA GLY A 201 13.10 8.38 4.87
C GLY A 201 12.42 8.28 3.52
N THR A 202 13.25 8.21 2.48
CA THR A 202 12.95 7.84 1.09
C THR A 202 11.63 7.08 0.94
N ILE A 203 10.62 7.70 0.30
CA ILE A 203 9.59 6.93 -0.39
C ILE A 203 10.27 6.34 -1.62
N PRO A 204 10.47 5.00 -1.71
CA PRO A 204 11.16 4.41 -2.84
C PRO A 204 10.33 4.61 -4.12
N GLN A 205 10.93 5.26 -5.12
CA GLN A 205 10.33 5.42 -6.45
C GLN A 205 9.91 4.08 -7.08
N ARG A 206 10.53 2.95 -6.70
CA ARG A 206 10.36 1.68 -7.41
C ARG A 206 9.14 0.85 -7.01
N MET A 207 8.25 1.35 -6.14
CA MET A 207 6.91 0.77 -6.05
C MET A 207 5.99 1.24 -7.16
N THR A 208 6.36 2.21 -8.01
CA THR A 208 5.64 2.49 -9.26
C THR A 208 6.01 1.48 -10.33
N LEU A 209 5.10 0.52 -10.60
CA LEU A 209 5.12 -0.32 -11.80
C LEU A 209 5.28 0.57 -13.04
N SER A 210 6.45 0.51 -13.70
CA SER A 210 6.75 0.70 -15.14
C SER A 210 5.91 1.63 -16.04
N GLN A 211 5.05 2.49 -15.52
CA GLN A 211 4.15 3.35 -16.25
C GLN A 211 4.20 4.73 -15.59
N PRO A 212 4.37 5.80 -16.37
CA PRO A 212 4.59 7.15 -15.86
C PRO A 212 3.40 7.72 -15.05
N ASN A 213 2.24 7.07 -15.10
CA ASN A 213 0.95 7.63 -14.65
C ASN A 213 0.28 6.82 -13.53
N ILE A 214 1.02 5.96 -12.83
CA ILE A 214 0.48 5.23 -11.67
C ILE A 214 0.95 5.91 -10.38
N VAL A 215 -0.01 6.41 -9.60
CA VAL A 215 0.19 6.88 -8.24
C VAL A 215 0.11 5.68 -7.30
N LEU A 216 1.28 5.20 -6.85
CA LEU A 216 1.40 4.12 -5.89
C LEU A 216 1.69 4.68 -4.50
N VAL A 217 0.71 4.54 -3.62
CA VAL A 217 0.75 5.03 -2.25
C VAL A 217 0.66 3.83 -1.29
N ALA A 218 1.83 3.31 -0.92
CA ALA A 218 1.97 2.29 0.12
C ALA A 218 2.32 2.97 1.45
N CYS A 219 1.51 2.78 2.49
CA CYS A 219 1.83 3.25 3.83
C CYS A 219 1.50 2.19 4.86
N ILE A 220 2.49 1.86 5.68
CA ILE A 220 2.32 1.08 6.89
C ILE A 220 1.88 2.08 7.97
N SER A 221 0.59 2.39 8.06
CA SER A 221 0.06 3.20 9.16
C SER A 221 -1.27 2.64 9.68
N GLU A 222 -1.56 2.92 10.94
CA GLU A 222 -2.75 2.51 11.71
C GLU A 222 -4.05 3.12 11.13
N ILE A 223 -4.47 2.63 9.97
CA ILE A 223 -5.61 3.13 9.18
C ILE A 223 -6.97 2.85 9.86
N PHE A 224 -7.01 1.94 10.83
CA PHE A 224 -8.26 1.30 11.27
C PHE A 224 -8.95 1.90 12.50
N ARG A 225 -8.50 3.05 13.03
CA ARG A 225 -9.11 3.63 14.25
C ARG A 225 -10.59 4.03 14.08
N ASP A 226 -11.02 4.34 12.86
CA ASP A 226 -12.40 4.82 12.55
C ASP A 226 -13.20 3.87 11.65
N LEU A 227 -12.76 2.61 11.48
CA LEU A 227 -13.55 1.60 10.78
C LEU A 227 -14.72 1.17 11.67
N THR A 228 -15.71 2.06 11.75
CA THR A 228 -17.04 1.75 12.24
C THR A 228 -17.70 0.90 11.16
N ILE A 229 -17.31 -0.37 11.09
CA ILE A 229 -18.21 -1.39 10.56
C ILE A 229 -19.35 -1.37 11.57
N GLU A 230 -20.36 -0.55 11.32
CA GLU A 230 -21.65 -0.72 11.97
C GLU A 230 -21.93 -2.22 11.89
N LYS A 231 -21.98 -2.88 13.07
CA LYS A 231 -22.37 -4.29 13.15
C LYS A 231 -23.53 -4.44 12.18
N PRO A 232 -23.46 -5.36 11.20
CA PRO A 232 -24.55 -5.53 10.24
C PRO A 232 -25.82 -5.67 11.07
N SER A 233 -26.66 -4.65 11.02
CA SER A 233 -27.89 -4.61 11.77
C SER A 233 -28.83 -5.58 11.07
N PHE A 234 -28.79 -6.84 11.49
CA PHE A 234 -29.76 -7.85 11.09
C PHE A 234 -31.09 -7.49 11.76
N ASN A 235 -31.83 -6.57 11.15
CA ASN A 235 -33.26 -6.44 11.35
C ASN A 235 -33.95 -7.14 10.18
N LEU A 236 -33.95 -8.47 10.20
CA LEU A 236 -34.99 -9.23 9.52
C LEU A 236 -36.13 -9.40 10.53
N LYS A 237 -37.04 -8.42 10.59
CA LYS A 237 -38.40 -8.72 11.01
C LYS A 237 -38.98 -9.65 9.94
N GLN A 238 -38.98 -10.94 10.21
CA GLN A 238 -39.94 -11.85 9.59
C GLN A 238 -41.32 -11.37 10.04
N ASN A 239 -42.13 -10.89 9.10
CA ASN A 239 -43.57 -10.85 9.24
C ASN A 239 -44.14 -11.36 7.92
N PHE A 240 -44.77 -12.53 8.04
CA PHE A 240 -45.76 -13.22 7.21
C PHE A 240 -46.11 -12.63 5.85
#